data_AF-A0A960IHR3-F1
#
_entry.id   AF-A0A960IHR3-F1
#
_cell.length_a   1.000
_cell.length_b   1.000
_cell.length_c   1.000
_cell.angle_alpha   90.00
_cell.angle_beta   90.00
_cell.angle_gamma   90.00
#
_symmetry.space_group_name_H-M   'P 1'
#
loop_
_entity.id
_entity.type
_entity.pdbx_description
1 polymer ?
#
loop_
_entity_poly.entity_id
_entity_poly.type
_entity_poly.pdbx_seq_one_letter_code
_entity_poly.pdbx_strand_id
1 'polypeptide(L)' 'DGATPDLRLDVADLGAAYLGGASFSLLRAGGRVEECTPAAAARADALFRTERAPYCATTF' A
#
# COMPACT_ATOMS: atom_id res chain seq x y z
N ASP A 1 15.29 -3.06 20.95
CA ASP A 1 15.63 -2.72 19.56
C ASP A 1 14.44 -2.84 18.64
N GLY A 2 14.30 -1.90 17.70
CA GLY A 2 13.29 -1.95 16.66
C GLY A 2 13.85 -2.55 15.38
N ALA A 3 13.11 -3.49 14.76
CA ALA A 3 13.47 -4.01 13.45
C ALA A 3 13.47 -2.87 12.40
N THR A 4 14.33 -2.97 11.39
CA THR A 4 14.36 -2.00 10.28
C THR A 4 13.10 -2.17 9.42
N PRO A 5 12.37 -1.08 9.09
CA PRO A 5 11.16 -1.17 8.29
C PRO A 5 11.47 -1.48 6.82
N ASP A 6 10.57 -2.21 6.17
CA ASP A 6 10.65 -2.53 4.74
C ASP A 6 10.08 -1.42 3.83
N LEU A 7 9.07 -0.69 4.32
CA LEU A 7 8.42 0.43 3.64
C LEU A 7 8.21 1.61 4.60
N ARG A 8 8.31 2.83 4.08
CA ARG A 8 7.87 4.06 4.75
C ARG A 8 6.86 4.79 3.87
N LEU A 9 5.78 5.28 4.48
CA LEU A 9 4.67 5.93 3.81
C LEU A 9 3.83 6.70 4.83
N ASP A 10 3.02 7.64 4.36
CA ASP A 10 2.04 8.31 5.21
C ASP A 10 0.86 7.39 5.53
N VAL A 11 0.16 7.66 6.64
CA VAL A 11 -1.04 6.91 7.03
C VAL A 11 -2.17 7.03 6.00
N ALA A 12 -2.26 8.14 5.27
CA ALA A 12 -3.21 8.33 4.18
C ALA A 12 -2.93 7.37 3.01
N ASP A 13 -1.66 7.09 2.70
CA ASP A 13 -1.27 6.16 1.65
C ASP A 13 -1.57 4.70 2.06
N LEU A 14 -1.33 4.37 3.33
CA LEU A 14 -1.75 3.09 3.88
C LEU A 14 -3.28 2.94 3.82
N GLY A 15 -4.03 3.98 4.21
CA GLY A 15 -5.50 3.97 4.15
C GLY A 15 -6.03 3.76 2.73
N ALA A 16 -5.40 4.39 1.73
CA ALA A 16 -5.76 4.21 0.32
C ALA A 16 -5.55 2.76 -0.16
N ALA A 17 -4.47 2.10 0.29
CA ALA A 17 -4.16 0.73 -0.08
C ALA A 17 -4.87 -0.33 0.78
N TYR A 18 -5.39 0.05 1.96
CA TYR A 18 -5.90 -0.87 2.97
C TYR A 18 -7.00 -1.82 2.47
N LEU A 19 -7.92 -1.31 1.63
CA LEU A 19 -9.02 -2.11 1.07
C LEU A 19 -8.64 -2.88 -0.21
N GLY A 20 -7.36 -2.83 -0.61
CA GLY A 20 -6.84 -3.47 -1.82
C GLY A 20 -7.13 -2.70 -3.12
N GLY A 21 -7.62 -1.45 -3.02
CA GLY A 21 -7.94 -0.62 -4.19
C GLY A 21 -6.76 0.18 -4.76
N ALA A 22 -5.66 0.31 -4.02
CA ALA A 22 -4.44 0.99 -4.46
C ALA A 22 -3.22 0.07 -4.38
N SER A 23 -2.26 0.26 -5.30
CA SER A 23 -1.02 -0.51 -5.35
C SER A 23 0.15 0.26 -4.71
N PHE A 24 0.90 -0.42 -3.84
CA PHE A 24 2.14 0.07 -3.25
C PHE A 24 3.22 0.34 -4.30
N SER A 25 3.34 -0.50 -5.34
CA SER A 25 4.29 -0.25 -6.44
C SER A 25 3.94 1.03 -7.23
N LEU A 26 2.65 1.29 -7.48
CA LEU A 26 2.23 2.53 -8.14
C LEU A 26 2.41 3.75 -7.23
N LEU A 27 2.09 3.63 -5.94
CA LEU A 27 2.31 4.69 -4.97
C LEU A 27 3.81 5.00 -4.81
N ARG A 28 4.68 4.00 -4.86
CA ARG A 28 6.14 4.18 -4.90
C ARG A 28 6.58 4.91 -6.16
N ALA A 29 6.09 4.50 -7.33
CA ALA A 29 6.39 5.18 -8.60
C ALA A 29 5.95 6.65 -8.58
N GLY A 30 4.87 6.96 -7.86
CA GLY A 30 4.39 8.32 -7.60
C GLY A 30 5.10 9.06 -6.45
N GLY A 31 6.14 8.49 -5.85
CA GLY A 31 6.90 9.10 -4.76
C GLY A 31 6.18 9.16 -3.40
N ARG A 32 5.08 8.44 -3.25
CA ARG A 32 4.26 8.41 -2.01
C ARG A 32 4.70 7.31 -1.04
N VAL A 33 5.37 6.27 -1.54
CA VAL A 33 5.93 5.17 -0.74
C VAL A 33 7.43 5.11 -0.97
N GLU A 34 8.20 5.10 0.12
CA GLU A 34 9.64 4.82 0.11
C GLU A 34 9.85 3.32 0.36
N GLU A 35 10.58 2.67 -0.55
CA GLU A 35 11.03 1.30 -0.37
C GLU A 35 12.40 1.28 0.32
N CYS A 36 12.46 0.70 1.52
CA CYS A 36 13.70 0.56 2.28
C CYS A 36 14.42 -0.76 1.99
N THR A 37 13.65 -1.81 1.65
CA THR A 37 14.17 -3.14 1.29
C THR A 37 13.74 -3.48 -0.14
N PRO A 38 14.65 -3.94 -1.02
CA PRO A 38 14.29 -4.29 -2.40
C PRO A 38 13.07 -5.21 -2.49
N ALA A 39 12.17 -4.88 -3.41
CA ALA A 39 10.93 -5.60 -3.69
C ALA A 39 9.90 -5.62 -2.53
N ALA A 40 10.07 -4.84 -1.46
CA ALA A 40 9.06 -4.70 -0.42
C ALA A 40 7.74 -4.13 -0.95
N ALA A 41 7.77 -3.22 -1.93
CA ALA A 41 6.54 -2.67 -2.51
C ALA A 41 5.73 -3.77 -3.23
N ALA A 42 6.41 -4.63 -4.00
CA ALA A 42 5.77 -5.75 -4.68
C ALA A 42 5.25 -6.82 -3.69
N ARG A 43 5.95 -7.05 -2.58
CA ARG A 43 5.44 -7.91 -1.49
C ARG A 43 4.19 -7.31 -0.84
N ALA A 44 4.17 -6.01 -0.60
CA ALA A 44 3.00 -5.34 -0.05
C ALA A 44 1.82 -5.40 -1.02
N ASP A 45 2.04 -5.23 -2.33
CA ASP A 45 1.00 -5.46 -3.34
C ASP A 45 0.41 -6.87 -3.21
N ALA A 46 1.25 -7.90 -3.07
CA ALA A 46 0.77 -9.28 -2.92
C ALA A 46 -0.01 -9.51 -1.61
N LEU A 47 0.38 -8.83 -0.52
CA LEU A 47 -0.26 -8.94 0.80
C LEU A 47 -1.62 -8.24 0.87
N PHE A 48 -1.75 -7.06 0.27
CA PHE A 48 -2.95 -6.21 0.38
C PHE A 48 -3.91 -6.37 -0.80
N ARG A 49 -3.50 -7.00 -1.91
CA ARG A 49 -4.38 -7.24 -3.05
C ARG A 49 -5.57 -8.10 -2.64
N THR A 50 -6.76 -7.61 -2.94
CA THR A 50 -8.02 -8.34 -2.86
C THR A 50 -8.46 -8.78 -4.25
N GLU A 51 -9.18 -9.90 -4.35
CA GLU A 51 -9.68 -10.41 -5.65
C GLU A 51 -10.70 -9.45 -6.28
N ARG A 52 -11.51 -8.81 -5.45
CA ARG A 52 -12.56 -7.89 -5.88
C ARG A 52 -12.21 -6.49 -5.43
N ALA A 53 -12.31 -5.54 -6.36
CA ALA A 53 -12.13 -4.13 -6.05
C ALA A 53 -13.12 -3.66 -4.97
N PRO A 54 -12.68 -2.80 -4.03
CA PRO A 54 -13.58 -2.24 -3.01
C PRO A 54 -14.62 -1.32 -3.63
N TYR A 55 -15.81 -1.27 -3.01
CA TYR A 55 -16.95 -0.50 -3.49
C TYR A 55 -17.72 0.12 -2.32
N CYS A 56 -18.07 1.40 -2.44
CA CYS A 56 -18.97 2.10 -1.52
C CYS A 56 -20.40 1.98 -2.05
N ALA A 57 -21.24 1.18 -1.39
CA ALA A 57 -22.61 0.89 -1.83
C ALA A 57 -23.62 2.00 -1.49
N THR A 58 -23.20 3.04 -0.77
CA THR A 58 -24.07 4.11 -0.31
C THR A 58 -23.44 5.47 -0.58
N THR A 59 -24.29 6.48 -0.60
CA THR A 59 -23.92 7.88 -0.50
C THR A 59 -24.41 8.38 0.86
N PHE A 60 -23.66 9.26 1.51
CA PHE A 60 -23.94 9.84 2.82
C PHE A 60 -23.66 11.34 2.83
#